data_AF-A0A1G6RQR9-F1
#
_entry.id   AF-A0A1G6RQR9-F1
#
_cell.length_a   1.000
_cell.length_b   1.000
_cell.length_c   1.000
_cell.angle_alpha   90.00
_cell.angle_beta   90.00
_cell.angle_gamma   90.00
#
_symmetry.space_group_name_H-M   'P 1'
#
loop_
_entity.id
_entity.type
_entity.pdbx_description
1 polymer ?
#
loop_
_entity_poly.entity_id
_entity_poly.type
_entity_poly.pdbx_seq_one_letter_code
_entity_poly.pdbx_strand_id
1 'polypeptide(L)'
;MILVPLLELLSYIAFSFLAGSIVFRFVRKDEAAIQTPRSDVLASAASAALVTSGPVINLVSLLGTQNGYGQALRQVLFQFTAGKVWIGIFVLAIGVWLLLYFDKLPVLTLILFLGMLFLDAYGSHTATEGGLVGAFAHFIHLGAAVFWVGVLIHVCFYASEHFSWESFLKWFTPFAILLVIAVIASGIVIMLFAMDIRDYGNALMLTYGQMLFIKHIVFIPVLIFAVINGFLARKAHRDPDFRPVGWIRAEAILLAIVFICTAILGTSATPADIPATLSNEGSALIFGSIFPRVTAESVATWHWGVAGVICFIGFFFFLTSIIYFFKKRAAASFALAAAFVASGLLYTAIMTSLQY
;
A
#
# COMPACT_ATOMS: atom_id res chain seq x y z
N MET A 1 16.20 1.59 12.44
CA MET A 1 16.63 1.38 11.04
C MET A 1 15.54 1.89 10.10
N ILE A 2 15.57 3.17 9.71
CA ILE A 2 14.50 3.80 8.90
C ILE A 2 14.70 3.54 7.38
N LEU A 3 15.93 3.20 6.97
CA LEU A 3 16.29 3.08 5.56
C LEU A 3 15.50 1.99 4.82
N VAL A 4 15.33 0.80 5.42
CA VAL A 4 14.65 -0.32 4.74
C VAL A 4 13.16 -0.01 4.53
N PRO A 5 12.38 0.42 5.54
CA PRO A 5 11.00 0.87 5.32
C PRO A 5 10.89 2.01 4.29
N LEU A 6 11.86 2.93 4.25
CA LEU A 6 11.86 4.02 3.27
C LEU A 6 12.04 3.48 1.84
N LEU A 7 12.99 2.56 1.64
CA LEU A 7 13.23 1.93 0.34
C LEU A 7 12.02 1.12 -0.12
N GLU A 8 11.35 0.43 0.80
CA GLU A 8 10.11 -0.30 0.54
C GLU A 8 8.94 0.64 0.16
N LEU A 9 8.79 1.78 0.84
CA LEU A 9 7.81 2.78 0.44
C LEU A 9 8.09 3.33 -0.97
N LEU A 10 9.36 3.63 -1.26
CA LEU A 10 9.78 4.12 -2.57
C LEU A 10 9.58 3.07 -3.67
N SER A 11 9.69 1.77 -3.36
CA SER A 11 9.39 0.69 -4.32
C SER A 11 7.92 0.68 -4.70
N TYR A 12 7.00 0.79 -3.73
CA TYR A 12 5.57 0.86 -4.01
C TYR A 12 5.20 2.08 -4.85
N ILE A 13 5.82 3.23 -4.59
CA ILE A 13 5.62 4.46 -5.39
C ILE A 13 6.16 4.27 -6.81
N ALA A 14 7.39 3.75 -6.96
CA ALA A 14 8.01 3.53 -8.27
C ALA A 14 7.22 2.52 -9.11
N PHE A 15 6.81 1.39 -8.51
CA PHE A 15 5.96 0.40 -9.16
C PHE A 15 4.59 0.97 -9.52
N SER A 16 3.98 1.78 -8.65
CA SER A 16 2.69 2.42 -8.95
C SER A 16 2.81 3.38 -10.12
N PHE A 17 3.82 4.24 -10.12
CA PHE A 17 4.05 5.16 -11.24
C PHE A 17 4.25 4.38 -12.55
N LEU A 18 5.11 3.37 -12.53
CA LEU A 18 5.35 2.53 -13.71
C LEU A 18 4.07 1.81 -14.17
N ALA A 19 3.29 1.23 -13.26
CA ALA A 19 2.02 0.56 -13.55
C ALA A 19 1.01 1.50 -14.22
N GLY A 20 0.84 2.71 -13.68
CA GLY A 20 -0.03 3.74 -14.26
C GLY A 20 0.36 4.06 -15.70
N SER A 21 1.65 4.30 -15.94
CA SER A 21 2.16 4.60 -17.28
C SER A 21 1.89 3.46 -18.27
N ILE A 22 2.03 2.21 -17.83
CA ILE A 22 1.77 1.01 -18.64
C ILE A 22 0.27 0.91 -18.96
N VAL A 23 -0.62 1.10 -17.97
CA VAL A 23 -2.08 1.08 -18.19
C VAL A 23 -2.50 2.08 -19.26
N PHE A 24 -1.99 3.32 -19.18
CA PHE A 24 -2.34 4.36 -20.15
C PHE A 24 -1.83 4.10 -21.58
N ARG A 25 -0.92 3.14 -21.80
CA ARG A 25 -0.57 2.67 -23.16
C ARG A 25 -1.63 1.76 -23.77
N PHE A 26 -2.50 1.16 -22.96
CA PHE A 26 -3.61 0.31 -23.41
C PHE A 26 -4.94 1.06 -23.49
N VAL A 27 -5.05 2.22 -22.85
CA VAL A 27 -6.21 3.11 -22.94
C VAL A 27 -6.13 3.92 -24.23
N ARG A 28 -7.21 3.97 -25.01
CA ARG A 28 -7.18 4.72 -26.27
C ARG A 28 -7.16 6.23 -26.02
N LYS A 29 -6.61 7.01 -26.96
CA LYS A 29 -6.50 8.48 -26.81
C LYS A 29 -7.86 9.18 -26.64
N ASP A 30 -8.89 8.66 -27.30
CA ASP A 30 -10.29 9.08 -27.18
C ASP A 30 -10.94 8.72 -25.84
N GLU A 31 -10.30 7.86 -25.04
CA GLU A 31 -10.80 7.35 -23.75
C GLU A 31 -10.17 8.05 -22.53
N ALA A 32 -9.65 9.28 -22.70
CA ALA A 32 -8.93 10.06 -21.70
C ALA A 32 -7.53 9.50 -21.34
N ALA A 33 -6.72 9.22 -22.37
CA ALA A 33 -5.32 8.85 -22.17
C ALA A 33 -4.50 10.01 -21.58
N ILE A 34 -3.68 9.69 -20.58
CA ILE A 34 -2.75 10.64 -19.96
C ILE A 34 -1.40 10.56 -20.66
N GLN A 35 -0.86 11.72 -21.04
CA GLN A 35 0.48 11.81 -21.58
C GLN A 35 1.45 12.19 -20.46
N THR A 36 2.24 11.21 -20.04
CA THR A 36 3.26 11.41 -19.00
C THR A 36 4.60 11.73 -19.67
N PRO A 37 5.38 12.70 -19.17
CA PRO A 37 6.71 12.98 -19.70
C PRO A 37 7.55 11.71 -19.70
N ARG A 38 8.23 11.46 -20.82
CA ARG A 38 9.08 10.27 -20.99
C ARG A 38 10.19 10.19 -19.95
N SER A 39 10.72 11.33 -19.52
CA SER A 39 11.71 11.42 -18.43
C SER A 39 11.20 10.74 -17.15
N ASP A 40 9.95 11.00 -16.79
CA ASP A 40 9.36 10.57 -15.52
C ASP A 40 9.07 9.07 -15.56
N VAL A 41 8.57 8.59 -16.71
CA VAL A 41 8.35 7.16 -16.97
C VAL A 41 9.69 6.40 -16.91
N LEU A 42 10.73 6.88 -17.59
CA LEU A 42 12.06 6.24 -17.56
C LEU A 42 12.71 6.31 -16.18
N ALA A 43 12.54 7.43 -15.47
CA ALA A 43 13.03 7.58 -14.10
C ALA A 43 12.33 6.60 -13.14
N SER A 44 11.03 6.36 -13.31
CA SER A 44 10.30 5.38 -12.49
C SER A 44 10.80 3.95 -12.68
N ALA A 45 11.08 3.55 -13.92
CA ALA A 45 11.63 2.22 -14.22
C ALA A 45 13.06 2.04 -13.66
N ALA A 46 13.91 3.06 -13.78
CA ALA A 46 15.24 3.03 -13.18
C ALA A 46 15.17 3.02 -11.64
N SER A 47 14.29 3.82 -11.06
CA SER A 47 14.11 3.90 -9.61
C SER A 47 13.63 2.58 -9.04
N ALA A 48 12.66 1.90 -9.68
CA ALA A 48 12.14 0.60 -9.24
C ALA A 48 13.25 -0.46 -9.03
N ALA A 49 14.29 -0.46 -9.88
CA ALA A 49 15.44 -1.35 -9.73
C ALA A 49 16.33 -1.00 -8.52
N LEU A 50 16.49 0.29 -8.23
CA LEU A 50 17.36 0.77 -7.17
C LEU A 50 16.70 0.63 -5.79
N VAL A 51 15.43 1.00 -5.68
CA VAL A 51 14.73 1.07 -4.38
C VAL A 51 14.36 -0.32 -3.85
N THR A 52 14.25 -1.33 -4.71
CA THR A 52 14.06 -2.74 -4.30
C THR A 52 15.31 -3.38 -3.68
N SER A 53 16.43 -2.64 -3.57
CA SER A 53 17.66 -3.12 -2.95
C SER A 53 17.62 -3.18 -1.41
N GLY A 54 16.52 -2.74 -0.77
CA GLY A 54 16.38 -2.68 0.69
C GLY A 54 16.81 -3.96 1.43
N PRO A 55 16.28 -5.15 1.08
CA PRO A 55 16.68 -6.41 1.69
C PRO A 55 18.17 -6.75 1.50
N VAL A 56 18.73 -6.44 0.33
CA VAL A 56 20.16 -6.67 0.03
C VAL A 56 21.03 -5.77 0.91
N ILE A 57 20.70 -4.48 1.00
CA ILE A 57 21.43 -3.53 1.85
C ILE A 57 21.39 -3.99 3.31
N ASN A 58 20.21 -4.41 3.80
CA ASN A 58 20.05 -4.87 5.17
C ASN A 58 20.94 -6.08 5.50
N LEU A 59 20.93 -7.11 4.64
CA LEU A 59 21.74 -8.31 4.83
C LEU A 59 23.24 -8.02 4.75
N VAL A 60 23.67 -7.14 3.83
CA VAL A 60 25.08 -6.73 3.72
C VAL A 60 25.52 -5.96 4.96
N SER A 61 24.66 -5.08 5.52
CA SER A 61 24.95 -4.38 6.77
C SER A 61 25.07 -5.34 7.96
N LEU A 62 24.21 -6.35 8.03
CA LEU A 62 24.23 -7.33 9.12
C LEU A 62 25.49 -8.21 9.08
N LEU A 63 25.83 -8.76 7.91
CA LEU A 63 26.95 -9.70 7.73
C LEU A 63 28.30 -9.00 7.59
N GLY A 64 28.32 -7.78 7.06
CA GLY A 64 29.53 -7.03 6.74
C GLY A 64 30.35 -6.66 7.96
N THR A 65 29.71 -6.50 9.12
CA THR A 65 30.39 -6.22 10.39
C THR A 65 31.21 -7.40 10.90
N GLN A 66 30.84 -8.63 10.53
CA GLN A 66 31.51 -9.87 10.98
C GLN A 66 32.50 -10.40 9.94
N ASN A 67 32.10 -10.41 8.66
CA ASN A 67 32.82 -11.11 7.59
C ASN A 67 33.51 -10.16 6.59
N GLY A 68 33.39 -8.84 6.78
CA GLY A 68 33.84 -7.82 5.83
C GLY A 68 32.83 -7.56 4.70
N TYR A 69 32.60 -6.28 4.39
CA TYR A 69 31.55 -5.84 3.46
C TYR A 69 31.67 -6.41 2.04
N GLY A 70 32.89 -6.59 1.51
CA GLY A 70 33.09 -7.15 0.16
C GLY A 70 32.67 -8.62 0.07
N GLN A 71 33.01 -9.43 1.09
CA GLN A 71 32.60 -10.83 1.17
C GLN A 71 31.10 -10.94 1.43
N ALA A 72 30.56 -10.13 2.34
CA ALA A 72 29.13 -10.07 2.62
C ALA A 72 28.32 -9.72 1.36
N LEU A 73 28.73 -8.70 0.58
CA LEU A 73 28.06 -8.34 -0.67
C LEU A 73 28.05 -9.49 -1.67
N ARG A 74 29.19 -10.14 -1.90
CA ARG A 74 29.28 -11.30 -2.79
C ARG A 74 28.38 -12.44 -2.32
N GLN A 75 28.36 -12.70 -1.01
CA GLN A 75 27.53 -13.74 -0.43
C GLN A 75 26.05 -13.44 -0.62
N VAL A 76 25.61 -12.23 -0.25
CA VAL A 76 24.20 -11.80 -0.36
C VAL A 76 23.73 -11.83 -1.81
N LEU A 77 24.50 -11.29 -2.76
CA LEU A 77 24.09 -11.23 -4.16
C LEU A 77 23.93 -12.61 -4.81
N PHE A 78 24.82 -13.56 -4.52
CA PHE A 78 24.89 -14.82 -5.28
C PHE A 78 24.40 -16.04 -4.51
N GLN A 79 24.37 -16.01 -3.17
CA GLN A 79 23.96 -17.16 -2.35
C GLN A 79 22.56 -16.98 -1.76
N PHE A 80 22.22 -15.78 -1.28
CA PHE A 80 20.92 -15.51 -0.66
C PHE A 80 19.82 -15.31 -1.71
N THR A 81 18.60 -15.72 -1.35
CA THR A 81 17.39 -15.52 -2.19
C THR A 81 17.15 -14.05 -2.49
N ALA A 82 17.32 -13.17 -1.49
CA ALA A 82 17.13 -11.73 -1.65
C ALA A 82 18.02 -11.12 -2.75
N GLY A 83 19.29 -11.52 -2.82
CA GLY A 83 20.21 -11.06 -3.86
C GLY A 83 19.82 -11.55 -5.26
N LYS A 84 19.45 -12.82 -5.39
CA LYS A 84 19.00 -13.41 -6.66
C LYS A 84 17.72 -12.74 -7.17
N VAL A 85 16.76 -12.49 -6.29
CA VAL A 85 15.52 -11.76 -6.59
C VAL A 85 15.83 -10.34 -7.07
N TRP A 86 16.65 -9.60 -6.32
CA TRP A 86 17.02 -8.23 -6.68
C TRP A 86 17.75 -8.16 -8.04
N ILE A 87 18.70 -9.05 -8.31
CA ILE A 87 19.37 -9.15 -9.62
C ILE A 87 18.34 -9.40 -10.74
N GLY A 88 17.38 -10.30 -10.51
CA GLY A 88 16.30 -10.57 -11.46
C GLY A 88 15.45 -9.33 -11.74
N ILE A 89 15.02 -8.63 -10.70
CA ILE A 89 14.26 -7.36 -10.81
C ILE A 89 15.09 -6.33 -11.57
N PHE A 90 16.39 -6.20 -11.26
CA PHE A 90 17.29 -5.25 -11.92
C PHE A 90 17.40 -5.52 -13.43
N VAL A 91 17.58 -6.78 -13.83
CA VAL A 91 17.65 -7.18 -15.26
C VAL A 91 16.31 -6.92 -15.96
N LEU A 92 15.18 -7.29 -15.35
CA LEU A 92 13.86 -7.03 -15.92
C LEU A 92 13.58 -5.53 -16.04
N ALA A 93 14.00 -4.74 -15.06
CA ALA A 93 13.85 -3.29 -15.08
C ALA A 93 14.64 -2.63 -16.22
N ILE A 94 15.85 -3.12 -16.54
CA ILE A 94 16.59 -2.68 -17.74
C ILE A 94 15.78 -3.00 -19.01
N GLY A 95 15.20 -4.19 -19.10
CA GLY A 95 14.34 -4.59 -20.22
C GLY A 95 13.12 -3.67 -20.36
N VAL A 96 12.41 -3.42 -19.27
CA VAL A 96 11.27 -2.48 -19.21
C VAL A 96 11.71 -1.08 -19.62
N TRP A 97 12.82 -0.58 -19.08
CA TRP A 97 13.36 0.74 -19.41
C TRP A 97 13.65 0.87 -20.91
N LEU A 98 14.29 -0.12 -21.53
CA LEU A 98 14.57 -0.13 -22.97
C LEU A 98 13.28 -0.14 -23.80
N LEU A 99 12.30 -0.97 -23.45
CA LEU A 99 11.03 -1.05 -24.16
C LEU A 99 10.22 0.25 -24.07
N LEU A 100 10.27 0.93 -22.91
CA LEU A 100 9.68 2.25 -22.72
C LEU A 100 10.43 3.33 -23.50
N TYR A 101 11.76 3.26 -23.56
CA TYR A 101 12.57 4.18 -24.34
C TYR A 101 12.24 4.10 -25.83
N PHE A 102 12.10 2.90 -26.40
CA PHE A 102 11.75 2.75 -27.81
C PHE A 102 10.26 2.90 -28.10
N ASP A 103 9.42 2.97 -27.05
CA ASP A 103 7.96 2.95 -27.11
C ASP A 103 7.41 1.82 -28.00
N LYS A 104 7.96 0.61 -27.83
CA LYS A 104 7.55 -0.59 -28.58
C LYS A 104 6.97 -1.65 -27.64
N LEU A 105 6.20 -2.58 -28.21
CA LEU A 105 5.75 -3.82 -27.58
C LEU A 105 5.12 -3.61 -26.18
N PRO A 106 3.98 -2.91 -26.07
CA PRO A 106 3.34 -2.63 -24.78
C PRO A 106 3.01 -3.90 -23.98
N VAL A 107 2.61 -4.97 -24.68
CA VAL A 107 2.35 -6.29 -24.06
C VAL A 107 3.61 -6.89 -23.45
N LEU A 108 4.75 -6.86 -24.16
CA LEU A 108 6.02 -7.36 -23.59
C LEU A 108 6.47 -6.50 -22.41
N THR A 109 6.27 -5.18 -22.47
CA THR A 109 6.57 -4.27 -21.36
C THR A 109 5.76 -4.65 -20.11
N LEU A 110 4.46 -4.92 -20.28
CA LEU A 110 3.59 -5.38 -19.21
C LEU A 110 4.05 -6.73 -18.65
N ILE A 111 4.39 -7.70 -19.50
CA ILE A 111 4.87 -9.02 -19.06
C ILE A 111 6.14 -8.90 -18.21
N LEU A 112 7.13 -8.11 -18.66
CA LEU A 112 8.37 -7.91 -17.89
C LEU A 112 8.09 -7.20 -16.56
N PHE A 113 7.19 -6.20 -16.55
CA PHE A 113 6.78 -5.52 -15.32
C PHE A 113 6.06 -6.45 -14.34
N LEU A 114 5.14 -7.30 -14.82
CA LEU A 114 4.51 -8.32 -13.99
C LEU A 114 5.54 -9.32 -13.46
N GLY A 115 6.58 -9.64 -14.24
CA GLY A 115 7.72 -10.43 -13.78
C GLY A 115 8.48 -9.77 -12.64
N MET A 116 8.68 -8.45 -12.67
CA MET A 116 9.29 -7.70 -11.56
C MET A 116 8.44 -7.81 -10.28
N LEU A 117 7.13 -7.59 -10.39
CA LEU A 117 6.21 -7.71 -9.24
C LEU A 117 6.16 -9.14 -8.69
N PHE A 118 6.22 -10.15 -9.56
CA PHE A 118 6.24 -11.55 -9.11
C PHE A 118 7.55 -11.89 -8.39
N LEU A 119 8.70 -11.43 -8.90
CA LEU A 119 9.98 -11.64 -8.22
C LEU A 119 10.01 -10.97 -6.84
N ASP A 120 9.51 -9.74 -6.75
CA ASP A 120 9.37 -9.01 -5.48
C ASP A 120 8.50 -9.79 -4.49
N ALA A 121 7.31 -10.23 -4.93
CA ALA A 121 6.42 -11.05 -4.13
C ALA A 121 7.05 -12.40 -3.72
N TYR A 122 7.82 -13.04 -4.61
CA TYR A 122 8.52 -14.29 -4.33
C TYR A 122 9.66 -14.12 -3.31
N GLY A 123 10.29 -12.94 -3.27
CA GLY A 123 11.32 -12.59 -2.28
C GLY A 123 10.79 -12.20 -0.90
N SER A 124 9.46 -12.12 -0.73
CA SER A 124 8.83 -11.61 0.49
C SER A 124 8.70 -12.64 1.62
N HIS A 125 8.45 -12.16 2.84
CA HIS A 125 8.17 -13.00 4.00
C HIS A 125 6.93 -13.89 3.78
N THR A 126 5.90 -13.40 3.08
CA THR A 126 4.69 -14.17 2.77
C THR A 126 5.01 -15.39 1.90
N ALA A 127 5.97 -15.31 0.99
CA ALA A 127 6.42 -16.46 0.20
C ALA A 127 7.20 -17.47 1.04
N THR A 128 7.87 -17.01 2.10
CA THR A 128 8.57 -17.91 3.05
C THR A 128 7.59 -18.68 3.92
N GLU A 129 6.52 -18.02 4.39
CA GLU A 129 5.48 -18.60 5.25
C GLU A 129 4.48 -19.46 4.46
N GLY A 130 3.99 -18.96 3.32
CA GLY A 130 2.93 -19.58 2.51
C GLY A 130 3.42 -20.28 1.24
N GLY A 131 4.73 -20.37 1.01
CA GLY A 131 5.31 -20.92 -0.20
C GLY A 131 4.84 -20.20 -1.48
N LEU A 132 4.58 -20.98 -2.54
CA LEU A 132 4.07 -20.43 -3.80
C LEU A 132 2.69 -19.76 -3.67
N VAL A 133 1.81 -20.29 -2.80
CA VAL A 133 0.48 -19.68 -2.58
C VAL A 133 0.64 -18.31 -1.94
N GLY A 134 1.52 -18.20 -0.94
CA GLY A 134 1.90 -16.92 -0.34
C GLY A 134 2.49 -15.94 -1.35
N ALA A 135 3.38 -16.40 -2.23
CA ALA A 135 3.95 -15.58 -3.29
C ALA A 135 2.88 -15.07 -4.27
N PHE A 136 1.95 -15.92 -4.72
CA PHE A 136 0.85 -15.51 -5.59
C PHE A 136 -0.14 -14.56 -4.92
N ALA A 137 -0.47 -14.79 -3.65
CA ALA A 137 -1.30 -13.88 -2.87
C ALA A 137 -0.66 -12.49 -2.78
N HIS A 138 0.64 -12.43 -2.47
CA HIS A 138 1.36 -11.16 -2.42
C HIS A 138 1.48 -10.51 -3.81
N PHE A 139 1.76 -11.27 -4.87
CA PHE A 139 1.79 -10.75 -6.24
C PHE A 139 0.45 -10.11 -6.65
N ILE A 140 -0.67 -10.77 -6.37
CA ILE A 140 -2.02 -10.25 -6.65
C ILE A 140 -2.28 -8.99 -5.82
N HIS A 141 -1.91 -9.01 -4.53
CA HIS A 141 -2.11 -7.87 -3.63
C HIS A 141 -1.33 -6.64 -4.07
N LEU A 142 -0.02 -6.80 -4.25
CA LEU A 142 0.89 -5.74 -4.68
C LEU A 142 0.51 -5.24 -6.06
N GLY A 143 0.28 -6.15 -7.02
CA GLY A 143 -0.15 -5.82 -8.38
C GLY A 143 -1.43 -5.00 -8.37
N ALA A 144 -2.46 -5.46 -7.67
CA ALA A 144 -3.73 -4.75 -7.63
C ALA A 144 -3.60 -3.36 -6.98
N ALA A 145 -2.81 -3.24 -5.92
CA ALA A 145 -2.54 -1.96 -5.27
C ALA A 145 -1.78 -0.99 -6.18
N VAL A 146 -0.69 -1.42 -6.83
CA VAL A 146 0.15 -0.53 -7.65
C VAL A 146 -0.55 -0.14 -8.95
N PHE A 147 -1.36 -1.01 -9.55
CA PHE A 147 -2.18 -0.64 -10.70
C PHE A 147 -3.26 0.38 -10.34
N TRP A 148 -3.91 0.21 -9.19
CA TRP A 148 -4.95 1.14 -8.73
C TRP A 148 -4.35 2.51 -8.43
N VAL A 149 -3.36 2.55 -7.54
CA VAL A 149 -2.68 3.79 -7.14
C VAL A 149 -1.97 4.44 -8.32
N GLY A 150 -1.37 3.64 -9.21
CA GLY A 150 -0.64 4.12 -10.37
C GLY A 150 -1.48 4.97 -11.32
N VAL A 151 -2.70 4.51 -11.64
CA VAL A 151 -3.64 5.28 -12.45
C VAL A 151 -4.03 6.58 -11.74
N LEU A 152 -4.31 6.53 -10.43
CA LEU A 152 -4.69 7.72 -9.67
C LEU A 152 -3.56 8.77 -9.61
N ILE A 153 -2.31 8.34 -9.42
CA ILE A 153 -1.14 9.23 -9.43
C ILE A 153 -1.06 9.97 -10.77
N HIS A 154 -1.16 9.23 -11.87
CA HIS A 154 -1.09 9.83 -13.21
C HIS A 154 -2.20 10.87 -13.43
N VAL A 155 -3.43 10.55 -13.02
CA VAL A 155 -4.57 11.48 -13.08
C VAL A 155 -4.35 12.71 -12.19
N CYS A 156 -3.81 12.54 -10.99
CA CYS A 156 -3.59 13.64 -10.04
C CYS A 156 -2.60 14.70 -10.55
N PHE A 157 -1.55 14.26 -11.24
CA PHE A 157 -0.42 15.09 -11.63
C PHE A 157 -0.43 15.53 -13.09
N TYR A 158 -1.00 14.72 -13.99
CA TYR A 158 -0.88 14.95 -15.45
C TYR A 158 -2.22 15.09 -16.17
N ALA A 159 -3.37 15.02 -15.49
CA ALA A 159 -4.64 15.32 -16.13
C ALA A 159 -4.71 16.80 -16.54
N SER A 160 -5.03 17.05 -17.81
CA SER A 160 -5.19 18.39 -18.36
C SER A 160 -6.54 19.02 -17.98
N GLU A 161 -6.71 20.31 -18.27
CA GLU A 161 -7.99 20.99 -18.03
C GLU A 161 -9.14 20.41 -18.85
N HIS A 162 -8.86 19.92 -20.05
CA HIS A 162 -9.81 19.32 -20.98
C HIS A 162 -9.92 17.79 -20.82
N PHE A 163 -9.47 17.23 -19.70
CA PHE A 163 -9.52 15.80 -19.45
C PHE A 163 -10.97 15.27 -19.47
N SER A 164 -11.23 14.25 -20.30
CA SER A 164 -12.56 13.64 -20.41
C SER A 164 -12.85 12.72 -19.23
N TRP A 165 -13.38 13.32 -18.17
CA TRP A 165 -13.75 12.60 -16.95
C TRP A 165 -14.79 11.50 -17.17
N GLU A 166 -15.74 11.73 -18.07
CA GLU A 166 -16.75 10.72 -18.39
C GLU A 166 -16.11 9.47 -18.99
N SER A 167 -15.22 9.65 -19.97
CA SER A 167 -14.49 8.55 -20.60
C SER A 167 -13.61 7.82 -19.58
N PHE A 168 -12.88 8.57 -18.75
CA PHE A 168 -12.03 8.03 -17.69
C PHE A 168 -12.82 7.15 -16.71
N LEU A 169 -13.89 7.70 -16.12
CA LEU A 169 -14.68 6.98 -15.13
C LEU A 169 -15.39 5.76 -15.70
N LYS A 170 -15.71 5.75 -17.01
CA LYS A 170 -16.36 4.62 -17.66
C LYS A 170 -15.50 3.35 -17.66
N TRP A 171 -14.20 3.46 -17.93
CA TRP A 171 -13.29 2.31 -17.94
C TRP A 171 -12.60 2.11 -16.58
N PHE A 172 -12.26 3.20 -15.88
CA PHE A 172 -11.52 3.10 -14.63
C PHE A 172 -12.37 2.55 -13.49
N THR A 173 -13.68 2.85 -13.43
CA THR A 173 -14.55 2.33 -12.36
C THR A 173 -14.60 0.80 -12.31
N PRO A 174 -14.94 0.07 -13.39
CA PRO A 174 -14.92 -1.39 -13.35
C PRO A 174 -13.52 -1.96 -13.12
N PHE A 175 -12.47 -1.31 -13.64
CA PHE A 175 -11.09 -1.68 -13.37
C PHE A 175 -10.75 -1.56 -11.87
N ALA A 176 -11.03 -0.42 -11.25
CA ALA A 176 -10.80 -0.17 -9.84
C ALA A 176 -11.59 -1.13 -8.93
N ILE A 177 -12.84 -1.45 -9.26
CA ILE A 177 -13.62 -2.45 -8.50
C ILE A 177 -12.92 -3.81 -8.48
N LEU A 178 -12.42 -4.27 -9.64
CA LEU A 178 -11.68 -5.53 -9.73
C LEU A 178 -10.41 -5.48 -8.87
N LEU A 179 -9.66 -4.38 -8.93
CA LEU A 179 -8.44 -4.21 -8.13
C LEU A 179 -8.73 -4.14 -6.63
N VAL A 180 -9.78 -3.44 -6.21
CA VAL A 180 -10.21 -3.38 -4.80
C VAL A 180 -10.57 -4.77 -4.28
N ILE A 181 -11.36 -5.54 -5.03
CA ILE A 181 -11.70 -6.92 -4.66
C ILE A 181 -10.44 -7.77 -4.56
N ALA A 182 -9.52 -7.65 -5.52
CA ALA A 182 -8.26 -8.38 -5.51
C ALA A 182 -7.40 -8.02 -4.30
N VAL A 183 -7.24 -6.73 -3.97
CA VAL A 183 -6.50 -6.26 -2.78
C VAL A 183 -7.10 -6.80 -1.49
N ILE A 184 -8.43 -6.75 -1.34
CA ILE A 184 -9.10 -7.25 -0.13
C ILE A 184 -8.92 -8.76 0.00
N ALA A 185 -9.25 -9.52 -1.03
CA ALA A 185 -9.20 -10.98 -0.99
C ALA A 185 -7.78 -11.49 -0.75
N SER A 186 -6.81 -10.99 -1.51
CA SER A 186 -5.40 -11.35 -1.31
C SER A 186 -4.84 -10.87 0.02
N GLY A 187 -5.26 -9.69 0.49
CA GLY A 187 -4.81 -9.13 1.77
C GLY A 187 -5.24 -9.97 2.96
N ILE A 188 -6.47 -10.51 2.93
CA ILE A 188 -6.95 -11.47 3.94
C ILE A 188 -6.09 -12.72 3.92
N VAL A 189 -5.81 -13.28 2.73
CA VAL A 189 -4.97 -14.49 2.60
C VAL A 189 -3.56 -14.24 3.16
N ILE A 190 -2.94 -13.10 2.84
CA ILE A 190 -1.61 -12.72 3.36
C ILE A 190 -1.63 -12.63 4.88
N MET A 191 -2.65 -11.96 5.44
CA MET A 191 -2.79 -11.84 6.90
C MET A 191 -2.90 -13.20 7.58
N LEU A 192 -3.64 -14.14 6.99
CA LEU A 192 -3.81 -15.49 7.54
C LEU A 192 -2.54 -16.34 7.46
N PHE A 193 -1.57 -16.01 6.60
CA PHE A 193 -0.24 -16.62 6.62
C PHE A 193 0.64 -16.06 7.75
N ALA A 194 0.51 -14.77 8.03
CA ALA A 194 1.32 -14.10 9.04
C ALA A 194 0.84 -14.36 10.49
N MET A 195 -0.46 -14.62 10.69
CA MET A 195 -1.04 -14.73 12.03
C MET A 195 -2.40 -15.43 12.11
N ASP A 196 -2.71 -15.99 13.29
CA ASP A 196 -4.08 -16.42 13.63
C ASP A 196 -4.96 -15.20 13.95
N ILE A 197 -6.19 -15.20 13.44
CA ILE A 197 -7.16 -14.12 13.68
C ILE A 197 -7.49 -13.94 15.17
N ARG A 198 -7.41 -15.02 15.97
CA ARG A 198 -7.65 -14.99 17.42
C ARG A 198 -6.58 -14.18 18.16
N ASP A 199 -5.37 -14.15 17.61
CA ASP A 199 -4.24 -13.41 18.18
C ASP A 199 -4.19 -11.96 17.71
N TYR A 200 -5.18 -11.49 16.95
CA TYR A 200 -5.19 -10.12 16.44
C TYR A 200 -5.10 -9.08 17.55
N GLY A 201 -5.81 -9.28 18.66
CA GLY A 201 -5.71 -8.40 19.83
C GLY A 201 -4.30 -8.38 20.42
N ASN A 202 -3.66 -9.54 20.59
CA ASN A 202 -2.30 -9.63 21.12
C ASN A 202 -1.26 -9.04 20.15
N ALA A 203 -1.43 -9.22 18.85
CA ALA A 203 -0.51 -8.70 17.85
C ALA A 203 -0.46 -7.17 17.82
N LEU A 204 -1.49 -6.46 18.32
CA LEU A 204 -1.47 -5.01 18.49
C LEU A 204 -0.37 -4.54 19.46
N MET A 205 0.20 -5.43 20.27
CA MET A 205 1.37 -5.12 21.09
C MET A 205 2.62 -4.87 20.22
N LEU A 206 2.67 -5.45 19.02
CA LEU A 206 3.81 -5.41 18.10
C LEU A 206 3.65 -4.34 17.02
N THR A 207 4.78 -3.86 16.48
CA THR A 207 4.79 -2.87 15.40
C THR A 207 4.03 -3.38 14.16
N TYR A 208 4.20 -4.66 13.84
CA TYR A 208 3.48 -5.31 12.75
C TYR A 208 1.95 -5.19 12.92
N GLY A 209 1.41 -5.62 14.07
CA GLY A 209 -0.03 -5.57 14.30
C GLY A 209 -0.58 -4.15 14.34
N GLN A 210 0.14 -3.18 14.90
CA GLN A 210 -0.26 -1.76 14.87
C GLN A 210 -0.34 -1.22 13.44
N MET A 211 0.68 -1.46 12.61
CA MET A 211 0.67 -0.95 11.22
C MET A 211 -0.39 -1.65 10.38
N LEU A 212 -0.60 -2.95 10.58
CA LEU A 212 -1.68 -3.70 9.95
C LEU A 212 -3.04 -3.11 10.35
N PHE A 213 -3.24 -2.82 11.63
CA PHE A 213 -4.48 -2.28 12.15
C PHE A 213 -4.78 -0.87 11.64
N ILE A 214 -3.79 0.04 11.67
CA ILE A 214 -3.93 1.38 11.09
C ILE A 214 -4.25 1.29 9.60
N LYS A 215 -3.59 0.37 8.87
CA LYS A 215 -3.89 0.11 7.45
C LYS A 215 -5.36 -0.24 7.25
N HIS A 216 -5.91 -1.17 8.03
CA HIS A 216 -7.32 -1.55 7.93
C HIS A 216 -8.27 -0.38 8.24
N ILE A 217 -7.99 0.39 9.29
CA ILE A 217 -8.80 1.56 9.66
C ILE A 217 -8.83 2.59 8.53
N VAL A 218 -7.65 2.97 8.02
CA VAL A 218 -7.52 3.98 6.95
C VAL A 218 -8.11 3.48 5.63
N PHE A 219 -8.10 2.17 5.39
CA PHE A 219 -8.71 1.59 4.20
C PHE A 219 -10.23 1.77 4.17
N ILE A 220 -10.92 1.91 5.30
CA ILE A 220 -12.37 2.15 5.34
C ILE A 220 -12.75 3.47 4.64
N PRO A 221 -12.22 4.65 5.00
CA PRO A 221 -12.50 5.87 4.26
C PRO A 221 -11.97 5.82 2.82
N VAL A 222 -10.87 5.12 2.52
CA VAL A 222 -10.42 4.91 1.13
C VAL A 222 -11.54 4.29 0.29
N LEU A 223 -12.22 3.25 0.78
CA LEU A 223 -13.34 2.64 0.06
C LEU A 223 -14.49 3.62 -0.18
N ILE A 224 -14.77 4.55 0.75
CA ILE A 224 -15.77 5.59 0.55
C ILE A 224 -15.34 6.56 -0.55
N PHE A 225 -14.08 7.01 -0.54
CA PHE A 225 -13.55 7.85 -1.61
C PHE A 225 -13.58 7.13 -2.96
N ALA A 226 -13.24 5.84 -3.01
CA ALA A 226 -13.32 5.03 -4.22
C ALA A 226 -14.77 4.92 -4.75
N VAL A 227 -15.75 4.75 -3.86
CA VAL A 227 -17.18 4.77 -4.24
C VAL A 227 -17.62 6.15 -4.72
N ILE A 228 -17.16 7.22 -4.06
CA ILE A 228 -17.42 8.60 -4.47
C ILE A 228 -16.86 8.86 -5.87
N ASN A 229 -15.60 8.53 -6.09
CA ASN A 229 -14.90 8.78 -7.35
C ASN A 229 -15.40 7.89 -8.48
N GLY A 230 -15.69 6.60 -8.22
CA GLY A 230 -16.17 5.67 -9.24
C GLY A 230 -17.64 5.88 -9.65
N PHE A 231 -18.53 6.11 -8.68
CA PHE A 231 -19.98 6.12 -8.94
C PHE A 231 -20.60 7.52 -8.84
N LEU A 232 -20.33 8.24 -7.76
CA LEU A 232 -21.01 9.50 -7.50
C LEU A 232 -20.48 10.65 -8.36
N ALA A 233 -19.16 10.70 -8.59
CA ALA A 233 -18.54 11.67 -9.49
C ALA A 233 -19.02 11.45 -10.94
N ARG A 234 -19.23 10.20 -11.36
CA ARG A 234 -19.78 9.87 -12.69
C ARG A 234 -21.18 10.47 -12.89
N LYS A 235 -22.02 10.46 -11.86
CA LYS A 235 -23.35 11.07 -11.90
C LYS A 235 -23.29 12.60 -11.84
N ALA A 236 -22.32 13.15 -11.12
CA ALA A 236 -22.13 14.58 -10.94
C ALA A 236 -21.51 15.30 -12.15
N HIS A 237 -20.85 14.58 -13.06
CA HIS A 237 -20.14 15.17 -14.21
C HIS A 237 -21.01 15.87 -15.25
N ARG A 238 -22.34 15.76 -15.15
CA ARG A 238 -23.29 16.53 -15.97
C ARG A 238 -23.29 18.02 -15.62
N ASP A 239 -22.67 18.37 -14.50
CA ASP A 239 -22.47 19.73 -14.03
C ASP A 239 -21.11 20.26 -14.53
N PRO A 240 -21.08 21.30 -15.37
CA PRO A 240 -19.84 21.83 -15.95
C PRO A 240 -18.85 22.39 -14.92
N ASP A 241 -19.30 22.73 -13.71
CA ASP A 241 -18.43 23.29 -12.66
C ASP A 241 -17.78 22.23 -11.76
N PHE A 242 -18.20 20.96 -11.88
CA PHE A 242 -17.70 19.89 -11.00
C PHE A 242 -16.38 19.29 -11.52
N ARG A 243 -15.29 19.55 -10.80
CA ARG A 243 -13.97 18.96 -11.05
C ARG A 243 -13.64 17.88 -9.99
N PRO A 244 -13.54 16.59 -10.35
CA PRO A 244 -13.34 15.50 -9.39
C PRO A 244 -11.89 15.37 -8.89
N VAL A 245 -10.93 16.11 -9.47
CA VAL A 245 -9.49 16.03 -9.13
C VAL A 245 -9.23 16.14 -7.63
N GLY A 246 -9.92 17.05 -6.94
CA GLY A 246 -9.74 17.21 -5.49
C GLY A 246 -10.09 15.95 -4.69
N TRP A 247 -11.13 15.23 -5.11
CA TRP A 247 -11.58 13.99 -4.47
C TRP A 247 -10.67 12.80 -4.80
N ILE A 248 -10.13 12.76 -6.02
CA ILE A 248 -9.12 11.77 -6.42
C ILE A 248 -7.81 11.99 -5.67
N ARG A 249 -7.38 13.24 -5.49
CA ARG A 249 -6.20 13.57 -4.67
C ARG A 249 -6.39 13.15 -3.21
N ALA A 250 -7.57 13.35 -2.64
CA ALA A 250 -7.87 12.90 -1.29
C ALA A 250 -7.79 11.35 -1.16
N GLU A 251 -8.31 10.61 -2.14
CA GLU A 251 -8.16 9.15 -2.22
C GLU A 251 -6.67 8.75 -2.28
N ALA A 252 -5.89 9.38 -3.15
CA ALA A 252 -4.46 9.10 -3.30
C ALA A 252 -3.65 9.39 -2.03
N ILE A 253 -3.98 10.45 -1.28
CA ILE A 253 -3.35 10.76 0.02
C ILE A 253 -3.60 9.64 1.03
N LEU A 254 -4.84 9.15 1.13
CA LEU A 254 -5.16 8.05 2.04
C LEU A 254 -4.45 6.74 1.62
N LEU A 255 -4.37 6.46 0.32
CA LEU A 255 -3.61 5.32 -0.21
C LEU A 255 -2.10 5.46 0.04
N ALA A 256 -1.54 6.66 0.03
CA ALA A 256 -0.14 6.89 0.39
C ALA A 256 0.12 6.52 1.87
N ILE A 257 -0.83 6.79 2.77
CA ILE A 257 -0.75 6.35 4.18
C ILE A 257 -0.80 4.82 4.27
N VAL A 258 -1.67 4.17 3.49
CA VAL A 258 -1.72 2.71 3.37
C VAL A 258 -0.37 2.15 2.93
N PHE A 259 0.31 2.78 1.96
CA PHE A 259 1.66 2.39 1.54
C PHE A 259 2.71 2.60 2.63
N ILE A 260 2.67 3.71 3.38
CA ILE A 260 3.56 3.95 4.52
C ILE A 260 3.40 2.84 5.57
N CYS A 261 2.16 2.53 5.97
CA CYS A 261 1.88 1.45 6.90
C CYS A 261 2.37 0.10 6.35
N THR A 262 2.16 -0.17 5.05
CA THR A 262 2.59 -1.41 4.40
C THR A 262 4.12 -1.54 4.36
N ALA A 263 4.85 -0.44 4.13
CA ALA A 263 6.30 -0.46 4.10
C ALA A 263 6.93 -0.73 5.48
N ILE A 264 6.35 -0.16 6.53
CA ILE A 264 6.75 -0.45 7.91
C ILE A 264 6.36 -1.90 8.27
N LEU A 265 5.15 -2.33 7.88
CA LEU A 265 4.68 -3.70 8.09
C LEU A 265 5.60 -4.74 7.43
N GLY A 266 5.94 -4.55 6.16
CA GLY A 266 6.75 -5.48 5.36
C GLY A 266 8.19 -5.63 5.85
N THR A 267 8.64 -4.72 6.73
CA THR A 267 9.98 -4.72 7.32
C THR A 267 9.97 -5.03 8.82
N SER A 268 8.80 -5.21 9.43
CA SER A 268 8.63 -5.62 10.82
C SER A 268 8.58 -7.14 10.93
N ALA A 269 8.99 -7.72 12.06
CA ALA A 269 8.81 -9.14 12.32
C ALA A 269 7.31 -9.52 12.34
N THR A 270 6.97 -10.64 11.73
CA THR A 270 5.59 -11.16 11.74
C THR A 270 5.23 -11.66 13.14
N PRO A 271 3.94 -11.62 13.53
CA PRO A 271 3.50 -11.98 14.87
C PRO A 271 3.28 -13.50 15.00
N ALA A 272 4.11 -14.31 14.32
CA ALA A 272 4.03 -15.77 14.39
C ALA A 272 4.34 -16.32 15.79
N ASP A 273 5.24 -15.64 16.53
CA ASP A 273 5.52 -15.86 17.95
C ASP A 273 5.54 -14.51 18.67
N ILE A 274 4.38 -14.10 19.19
CA ILE A 274 4.21 -12.80 19.85
C ILE A 274 5.11 -12.64 21.08
N PRO A 275 5.18 -13.62 22.02
CA PRO A 275 6.08 -13.55 23.17
C PRO A 275 7.55 -13.34 22.78
N ALA A 276 8.06 -14.10 21.80
CA ALA A 276 9.45 -13.98 21.36
C ALA A 276 9.72 -12.64 20.67
N THR A 277 8.84 -12.21 19.77
CA THR A 277 8.99 -10.92 19.06
C THR A 277 8.92 -9.74 20.03
N LEU A 278 8.00 -9.77 21.00
CA LEU A 278 7.90 -8.71 22.01
C LEU A 278 9.17 -8.63 22.88
N SER A 279 9.76 -9.78 23.22
CA SER A 279 10.99 -9.83 24.02
C SER A 279 12.21 -9.30 23.26
N ASN A 280 12.26 -9.50 21.94
CA ASN A 280 13.37 -9.08 21.09
C ASN A 280 13.25 -7.63 20.60
N GLU A 281 12.06 -7.21 20.17
CA GLU A 281 11.84 -5.90 19.53
C GLU A 281 11.14 -4.88 20.45
N GLY A 282 10.53 -5.33 21.55
CA GLY A 282 9.70 -4.51 22.42
C GLY A 282 8.31 -4.24 21.87
N SER A 283 7.48 -3.55 22.66
CA SER A 283 6.15 -3.12 22.23
C SER A 283 6.22 -1.99 21.21
N ALA A 284 5.25 -1.93 20.29
CA ALA A 284 5.11 -0.80 19.37
C ALA A 284 5.03 0.54 20.14
N LEU A 285 5.68 1.59 19.63
CA LEU A 285 5.80 2.87 20.32
C LEU A 285 4.45 3.47 20.76
N ILE A 286 3.47 3.52 19.86
CA ILE A 286 2.14 4.07 20.16
C ILE A 286 1.44 3.18 21.20
N PHE A 287 1.51 1.86 21.03
CA PHE A 287 0.89 0.92 21.95
C PHE A 287 1.50 1.00 23.36
N GLY A 288 2.84 0.95 23.48
CA GLY A 288 3.54 1.00 24.76
C GLY A 288 3.33 2.31 25.53
N SER A 289 3.01 3.40 24.83
CA SER A 289 2.61 4.66 25.48
C SER A 289 1.21 4.63 26.11
N ILE A 290 0.32 3.77 25.60
CA ILE A 290 -1.03 3.55 26.13
C ILE A 290 -1.00 2.44 27.21
N PHE A 291 -0.23 1.38 26.97
CA PHE A 291 -0.14 0.19 27.82
C PHE A 291 1.30 -0.06 28.30
N PRO A 292 1.81 0.71 29.27
CA PRO A 292 3.22 0.67 29.66
C PRO A 292 3.64 -0.58 30.45
N ARG A 293 2.71 -1.42 30.87
CA ARG A 293 2.96 -2.60 31.72
C ARG A 293 2.78 -3.95 31.02
N VAL A 294 2.60 -3.94 29.71
CA VAL A 294 2.37 -5.16 28.94
C VAL A 294 3.64 -6.01 28.89
N THR A 295 3.46 -7.31 29.05
CA THR A 295 4.55 -8.31 29.04
C THR A 295 4.26 -9.40 28.01
N ALA A 296 5.22 -10.30 27.81
CA ALA A 296 5.08 -11.43 26.88
C ALA A 296 3.95 -12.41 27.27
N GLU A 297 3.50 -12.39 28.52
CA GLU A 297 2.39 -13.22 29.04
C GLU A 297 1.03 -12.50 29.01
N SER A 298 1.00 -11.23 28.64
CA SER A 298 -0.23 -10.44 28.60
C SER A 298 -1.19 -10.98 27.53
N VAL A 299 -2.47 -11.05 27.88
CA VAL A 299 -3.54 -11.52 26.99
C VAL A 299 -4.57 -10.41 26.81
N ALA A 300 -4.78 -10.01 25.57
CA ALA A 300 -5.80 -9.05 25.19
C ALA A 300 -7.20 -9.58 25.54
N THR A 301 -7.92 -8.83 26.36
CA THR A 301 -9.33 -9.03 26.64
C THR A 301 -10.13 -7.83 26.16
N TRP A 302 -11.32 -8.10 25.64
CA TRP A 302 -12.21 -7.08 25.09
C TRP A 302 -13.22 -6.61 26.12
N HIS A 303 -13.37 -5.30 26.25
CA HIS A 303 -14.40 -4.69 27.09
C HIS A 303 -15.05 -3.49 26.40
N TRP A 304 -16.29 -3.18 26.76
CA TRP A 304 -17.00 -2.01 26.25
C TRP A 304 -16.91 -0.86 27.25
N GLY A 305 -15.92 0.01 27.05
CA GLY A 305 -15.82 1.27 27.79
C GLY A 305 -16.74 2.35 27.22
N VAL A 306 -17.26 3.24 28.10
CA VAL A 306 -18.08 4.40 27.67
C VAL A 306 -17.33 5.25 26.65
N ALA A 307 -16.04 5.51 26.89
CA ALA A 307 -15.18 6.25 25.95
C ALA A 307 -15.10 5.55 24.59
N GLY A 308 -14.88 4.22 24.58
CA GLY A 308 -14.84 3.43 23.35
C GLY A 308 -16.12 3.52 22.54
N VAL A 309 -17.27 3.41 23.20
CA VAL A 309 -18.60 3.54 22.57
C VAL A 309 -18.81 4.93 21.98
N ILE A 310 -18.46 6.00 22.71
CA ILE A 310 -18.58 7.38 22.22
C ILE A 310 -17.70 7.60 20.99
N CYS A 311 -16.44 7.15 21.03
CA CYS A 311 -15.53 7.24 19.89
C CYS A 311 -16.05 6.44 18.69
N PHE A 312 -16.64 5.27 18.91
CA PHE A 312 -17.22 4.44 17.86
C PHE A 312 -18.44 5.11 17.20
N ILE A 313 -19.32 5.75 17.97
CA ILE A 313 -20.42 6.55 17.43
C ILE A 313 -19.89 7.74 16.63
N GLY A 314 -18.89 8.45 17.17
CA GLY A 314 -18.22 9.55 16.49
C GLY A 314 -17.59 9.14 15.17
N PHE A 315 -17.01 7.94 15.09
CA PHE A 315 -16.49 7.36 13.85
C PHE A 315 -17.57 7.32 12.76
N PHE A 316 -18.75 6.76 13.03
CA PHE A 316 -19.84 6.73 12.04
C PHE A 316 -20.35 8.12 11.67
N PHE A 317 -20.42 9.03 12.63
CA PHE A 317 -20.79 10.41 12.36
C PHE A 317 -19.82 11.07 11.37
N PHE A 318 -18.52 10.98 11.58
CA PHE A 318 -17.54 11.54 10.66
C PHE A 318 -17.48 10.78 9.33
N LEU A 319 -17.68 9.46 9.34
CA LEU A 319 -17.73 8.64 8.13
C LEU A 319 -18.89 9.05 7.22
N THR A 320 -20.08 9.29 7.80
CA THR A 320 -21.25 9.78 7.05
C THR A 320 -21.10 11.23 6.60
N SER A 321 -20.36 12.05 7.35
CA SER A 321 -20.06 13.44 6.98
C SER A 321 -19.27 13.56 5.66
N ILE A 322 -18.43 12.57 5.30
CA ILE A 322 -17.71 12.52 4.02
C ILE A 322 -18.69 12.59 2.85
N ILE A 323 -19.74 11.75 2.90
CA ILE A 323 -20.80 11.70 1.88
C ILE A 323 -21.61 13.00 1.88
N TYR A 324 -21.88 13.54 3.07
CA TYR A 324 -22.55 14.83 3.20
C TYR A 324 -21.77 15.97 2.53
N PHE A 325 -20.45 16.07 2.76
CA PHE A 325 -19.59 17.07 2.13
C PHE A 325 -19.55 16.92 0.61
N PHE A 326 -19.52 15.69 0.11
CA PHE A 326 -19.62 15.44 -1.33
C PHE A 326 -20.95 15.98 -1.90
N LYS A 327 -22.08 15.65 -1.27
CA LYS A 327 -23.41 16.10 -1.69
C LYS A 327 -23.56 17.62 -1.63
N LYS A 328 -22.93 18.27 -0.63
CA LYS A 328 -22.93 19.72 -0.46
C LYS A 328 -21.90 20.46 -1.29
N ARG A 329 -21.16 19.77 -2.16
CA ARG A 329 -20.11 20.36 -3.00
C ARG A 329 -19.03 21.08 -2.20
N ALA A 330 -18.78 20.63 -0.97
CA ALA A 330 -17.71 21.18 -0.15
C ALA A 330 -16.34 20.77 -0.73
N ALA A 331 -15.30 21.51 -0.35
CA ALA A 331 -13.94 21.16 -0.73
C ALA A 331 -13.58 19.76 -0.22
N ALA A 332 -12.87 18.98 -1.04
CA ALA A 332 -12.43 17.62 -0.69
C ALA A 332 -11.54 17.59 0.57
N SER A 333 -10.92 18.71 0.94
CA SER A 333 -10.15 18.86 2.19
C SER A 333 -11.01 18.65 3.44
N PHE A 334 -12.29 19.06 3.44
CA PHE A 334 -13.21 18.80 4.56
C PHE A 334 -13.51 17.30 4.70
N ALA A 335 -13.73 16.63 3.56
CA ALA A 335 -13.94 15.20 3.54
C ALA A 335 -12.68 14.43 3.97
N LEU A 336 -11.50 14.88 3.55
CA LEU A 336 -10.22 14.31 3.97
C LEU A 336 -9.99 14.50 5.47
N ALA A 337 -10.26 15.69 6.02
CA ALA A 337 -10.21 15.95 7.46
C ALA A 337 -11.18 15.03 8.23
N ALA A 338 -12.41 14.86 7.74
CA ALA A 338 -13.37 13.92 8.31
C ALA A 338 -12.88 12.48 8.27
N ALA A 339 -12.20 12.04 7.20
CA ALA A 339 -11.61 10.71 7.12
C ALA A 339 -10.50 10.50 8.15
N PHE A 340 -9.63 11.49 8.37
CA PHE A 340 -8.63 11.44 9.44
C PHE A 340 -9.23 11.36 10.83
N VAL A 341 -10.24 12.20 11.11
CA VAL A 341 -10.94 12.19 12.41
C VAL A 341 -11.66 10.86 12.62
N ALA A 342 -12.36 10.35 11.61
CA ALA A 342 -13.01 9.03 11.67
C ALA A 342 -11.98 7.93 11.99
N SER A 343 -10.85 7.92 11.28
CA SER A 343 -9.78 6.93 11.48
C SER A 343 -9.20 7.00 12.90
N GLY A 344 -8.91 8.20 13.40
CA GLY A 344 -8.44 8.41 14.77
C GLY A 344 -9.46 7.96 15.82
N LEU A 345 -10.74 8.28 15.62
CA LEU A 345 -11.82 7.86 16.52
C LEU A 345 -11.98 6.34 16.56
N LEU A 346 -11.90 5.64 15.42
CA LEU A 346 -11.96 4.19 15.39
C LEU A 346 -10.74 3.55 16.08
N TYR A 347 -9.55 4.09 15.84
CA TYR A 347 -8.34 3.68 16.54
C TYR A 347 -8.49 3.81 18.06
N THR A 348 -8.89 5.00 18.54
CA THR A 348 -9.12 5.24 19.97
C THR A 348 -10.22 4.37 20.53
N ALA A 349 -11.32 4.15 19.79
CA ALA A 349 -12.41 3.27 20.22
C ALA A 349 -11.90 1.85 20.50
N ILE A 350 -11.07 1.30 19.61
CA ILE A 350 -10.53 -0.04 19.76
C ILE A 350 -9.46 -0.11 20.85
N MET A 351 -8.52 0.83 20.89
CA MET A 351 -7.48 0.85 21.93
C MET A 351 -8.06 1.00 23.34
N THR A 352 -9.12 1.79 23.51
CA THR A 352 -9.80 1.94 24.82
C THR A 352 -10.76 0.80 25.16
N SER A 353 -10.93 -0.16 24.25
CA SER A 353 -11.73 -1.37 24.46
C SER A 353 -10.86 -2.60 24.74
N LEU A 354 -9.53 -2.44 24.79
CA LEU A 354 -8.58 -3.49 25.11
C LEU A 354 -8.09 -3.36 26.55
N GLN A 355 -8.02 -4.50 27.24
CA GLN A 355 -7.38 -4.69 28.54
C GLN A 355 -6.34 -5.80 28.45
N TYR A 356 -5.22 -5.64 29.14
CA TYR A 356 -4.09 -6.57 29.15
C TYR A 356 -3.63 -6.86 30.57
#